data_AF-A0A109WX99-F1
#
_entry.id   AF-A0A109WX99-F1
#
_cell.length_a   1.000
_cell.length_b   1.000
_cell.length_c   1.000
_cell.angle_alpha   90.00
_cell.angle_beta   90.00
_cell.angle_gamma   90.00
#
_symmetry.space_group_name_H-M   'P 1'
#
loop_
_entity.id
_entity.type
_entity.pdbx_description
1 polymer ?
#
loop_
_entity_poly.entity_id
_entity_poly.type
_entity_poly.pdbx_seq_one_letter_code
_entity_poly.pdbx_strand_id
1 'polypeptide(L)'
;MKARITSHARVTSVDGPAFDQFDYSLYGDDGLFHTDTVTVRTARVFAAELEGSSAFMMLMVAIAEADPQNYAAMVGLSFDDTSTNSANHTDEKKPLPTGAVYRKG
;
A
#
# COMPACT_ATOMS: atom_id res chain seq x y z
N MET A 1 -4.53 6.29 7.66
CA MET A 1 -5.38 6.25 6.43
C MET A 1 -5.40 4.85 5.83
N LYS A 2 -6.48 4.48 5.13
CA LYS A 2 -6.63 3.25 4.36
C LYS A 2 -7.09 3.52 2.93
N ALA A 3 -6.55 2.80 1.95
CA ALA A 3 -6.91 2.87 0.54
C ALA A 3 -7.35 1.51 0.02
N ARG A 4 -8.32 1.47 -0.90
CA ARG A 4 -8.82 0.22 -1.48
C ARG A 4 -9.20 0.38 -2.94
N ILE A 5 -8.84 -0.58 -3.77
CA ILE A 5 -9.31 -0.68 -5.16
C ILE A 5 -10.71 -1.30 -5.14
N THR A 6 -11.69 -0.59 -5.69
CA THR A 6 -13.10 -0.98 -5.68
C THR A 6 -13.58 -1.54 -7.00
N SER A 7 -12.98 -1.14 -8.12
CA SER A 7 -13.32 -1.65 -9.45
C SER A 7 -12.13 -1.52 -10.43
N HIS A 8 -12.23 -2.23 -11.55
CA HIS A 8 -11.39 -2.05 -12.73
C HIS A 8 -12.28 -2.06 -13.97
N ALA A 9 -11.98 -1.17 -14.92
CA ALA A 9 -12.63 -1.15 -16.21
C ALA A 9 -11.64 -0.80 -17.32
N ARG A 10 -11.81 -1.46 -18.47
CA ARG A 10 -11.21 -1.02 -19.72
C ARG A 10 -12.19 -0.09 -20.42
N VAL A 11 -11.89 1.21 -20.41
CA VAL A 11 -12.73 2.25 -20.99
C VAL A 11 -12.44 2.35 -22.48
N THR A 12 -13.48 2.18 -23.30
CA THR A 12 -13.42 2.36 -24.76
C THR A 12 -14.10 3.67 -25.12
N SER A 13 -13.41 4.56 -25.83
CA SER A 13 -13.96 5.80 -26.35
C SER A 13 -14.02 5.75 -27.88
N VAL A 14 -14.99 6.45 -28.47
CA VAL A 14 -15.11 6.59 -29.93
C VAL A 14 -14.00 7.48 -30.49
N ASP A 15 -13.52 8.43 -29.68
CA ASP A 15 -12.60 9.48 -30.08
C ASP A 15 -11.16 9.27 -29.58
N GLY A 16 -10.84 8.09 -29.03
CA GLY A 16 -9.53 7.85 -28.46
C GLY A 16 -9.18 6.39 -28.21
N PRO A 17 -7.89 6.08 -27.97
CA PRO A 17 -7.48 4.73 -27.65
C PRO A 17 -8.11 4.27 -26.33
N ALA A 18 -8.43 2.98 -26.25
CA ALA A 18 -8.91 2.39 -25.00
C ALA A 18 -7.84 2.50 -23.90
N PHE A 19 -8.28 2.71 -22.66
CA PHE A 19 -7.40 2.82 -21.50
C PHE A 19 -7.97 2.08 -20.29
N ASP A 20 -7.07 1.68 -19.39
CA ASP A 20 -7.43 1.02 -18.15
C ASP A 20 -7.60 2.05 -17.03
N GLN A 21 -8.71 1.92 -16.31
CA GLN A 21 -9.10 2.76 -15.17
C GLN A 21 -9.42 1.89 -13.96
N PHE A 22 -9.08 2.39 -12.79
CA PHE A 22 -9.43 1.81 -11.50
C PHE A 22 -10.25 2.81 -10.71
N ASP A 23 -11.33 2.35 -10.10
CA ASP A 23 -12.01 3.10 -9.05
C ASP A 23 -11.39 2.70 -7.71
N TYR A 24 -11.26 3.67 -6.81
CA TYR A 24 -10.73 3.45 -5.48
C TYR A 24 -11.46 4.25 -4.42
N SER A 25 -11.27 3.84 -3.17
CA SER A 25 -11.76 4.55 -2.01
C SER A 25 -10.66 4.79 -0.99
N LEU A 26 -10.68 5.97 -0.36
CA LEU A 26 -9.80 6.37 0.72
C LEU A 26 -10.64 6.58 2.00
N TYR A 27 -10.18 6.00 3.09
CA TYR A 27 -10.68 6.23 4.44
C TYR A 27 -9.61 6.97 5.23
N GLY A 28 -9.85 8.24 5.50
CA GLY A 28 -9.00 9.07 6.36
C GLY A 28 -9.18 8.71 7.83
N ASP A 29 -8.17 9.00 8.64
CA ASP A 29 -8.22 8.78 10.10
C ASP A 29 -9.13 9.81 10.80
N ASP A 30 -9.51 10.86 10.09
CA ASP A 30 -10.52 11.86 10.45
C ASP A 30 -11.96 11.35 10.23
N GLY A 31 -12.13 10.12 9.73
CA GLY A 31 -13.42 9.52 9.41
C GLY A 31 -13.99 9.97 8.05
N LEU A 32 -13.24 10.74 7.26
CA LEU A 32 -13.65 11.09 5.91
C LEU A 32 -13.50 9.91 4.96
N PHE A 33 -14.52 9.71 4.14
CA PHE A 33 -14.54 8.72 3.07
C PHE A 33 -14.57 9.44 1.73
N HIS A 34 -13.61 9.10 0.87
CA HIS A 34 -13.50 9.66 -0.46
C HIS A 34 -13.43 8.55 -1.50
N THR A 35 -14.14 8.71 -2.61
CA THR A 35 -14.10 7.78 -3.75
C THR A 35 -13.72 8.55 -5.00
N ASP A 36 -12.81 8.00 -5.78
CA ASP A 36 -12.39 8.61 -7.03
C ASP A 36 -11.87 7.53 -7.99
N THR A 37 -11.41 7.95 -9.15
CA THR A 37 -10.99 7.11 -10.25
C THR A 37 -9.62 7.52 -10.75
N VAL A 38 -8.81 6.55 -11.19
CA VAL A 38 -7.48 6.81 -11.73
C VAL A 38 -7.19 5.94 -12.94
N THR A 39 -6.57 6.52 -13.97
CA THR A 39 -6.05 5.74 -15.09
C THR A 39 -4.68 5.17 -14.76
N VAL A 40 -4.30 4.04 -15.38
CA VAL A 40 -2.93 3.48 -15.22
C VAL A 40 -1.85 4.52 -15.56
N ARG A 41 -2.10 5.36 -16.57
CA ARG A 41 -1.16 6.42 -16.95
C ARG A 41 -1.00 7.46 -15.84
N THR A 42 -2.11 7.90 -15.24
CA THR A 42 -2.09 8.86 -14.14
C THR A 42 -1.43 8.26 -12.90
N ALA A 43 -1.69 6.99 -12.58
CA ALA A 43 -1.05 6.29 -11.47
C ALA A 43 0.47 6.24 -11.62
N ARG A 44 0.97 6.01 -12.84
CA ARG A 44 2.43 6.05 -13.14
C ARG A 44 3.05 7.42 -12.92
N VAL A 45 2.33 8.49 -13.25
CA VAL A 45 2.80 9.87 -12.97
C VAL A 45 2.88 10.09 -11.46
N PHE A 46 1.82 9.74 -10.72
CA PHE A 46 1.83 9.87 -9.27
C PHE A 46 2.92 9.03 -8.60
N ALA A 47 3.11 7.78 -9.02
CA ALA A 47 4.15 6.90 -8.49
C ALA A 47 5.57 7.42 -8.73
N ALA A 48 5.79 8.21 -9.79
CA ALA A 48 7.09 8.81 -10.09
C ALA A 48 7.34 10.14 -9.36
N GLU A 49 6.29 10.92 -9.10
CA GLU A 49 6.39 12.30 -8.59
C GLU A 49 6.23 12.41 -7.07
N LEU A 50 5.56 11.44 -6.44
CA LEU A 50 5.24 11.52 -5.02
C LEU A 50 6.17 10.63 -4.19
N GLU A 51 6.86 11.24 -3.23
CA GLU A 51 7.64 10.53 -2.22
C GLU A 51 6.78 10.23 -0.98
N GLY A 52 6.85 9.01 -0.44
CA GLY A 52 6.21 8.65 0.83
C GLY A 52 5.66 7.22 0.88
N SER A 53 5.14 6.85 2.06
CA SER A 53 4.61 5.51 2.36
C SER A 53 3.14 5.53 2.79
N SER A 54 2.36 6.50 2.28
CA SER A 54 0.93 6.55 2.56
C SER A 54 0.17 5.45 1.81
N ALA A 55 -0.99 5.05 2.30
CA ALA A 55 -1.86 4.06 1.67
C ALA A 55 -2.23 4.45 0.24
N PHE A 56 -2.45 5.74 -0.01
CA PHE A 56 -2.72 6.27 -1.35
C PHE A 56 -1.51 6.08 -2.27
N MET A 57 -0.30 6.35 -1.77
CA MET A 57 0.92 6.16 -2.54
C MET A 57 1.18 4.70 -2.89
N MET A 58 1.02 3.80 -1.92
CA MET A 58 1.14 2.36 -2.17
C MET A 58 0.10 1.87 -3.18
N LEU A 59 -1.13 2.41 -3.15
CA LEU A 59 -2.15 2.11 -4.14
C LEU A 59 -1.73 2.58 -5.55
N MET A 60 -1.19 3.79 -5.68
CA MET A 60 -0.74 4.32 -6.98
C MET A 60 0.43 3.51 -7.55
N VAL A 61 1.41 3.15 -6.71
CA VAL A 61 2.54 2.29 -7.11
C VAL A 61 2.05 0.90 -7.54
N ALA A 62 1.15 0.29 -6.77
CA ALA A 62 0.59 -1.02 -7.12
C ALA A 62 -0.11 -1.00 -8.49
N ILE A 63 -0.91 0.04 -8.79
CA ILE A 63 -1.56 0.21 -10.10
C ILE A 63 -0.53 0.49 -11.19
N ALA A 64 0.49 1.30 -10.92
CA ALA A 64 1.51 1.68 -11.89
C ALA A 64 2.36 0.48 -12.36
N GLU A 65 2.69 -0.42 -11.43
CA GLU A 65 3.59 -1.58 -11.62
C GLU A 65 2.86 -2.88 -11.99
N ALA A 66 1.54 -2.92 -11.90
CA ALA A 66 0.77 -4.13 -12.17
C ALA A 66 0.88 -4.60 -13.64
N ASP A 67 0.93 -5.92 -13.81
CA ASP A 67 0.77 -6.57 -15.11
C ASP A 67 -0.69 -6.41 -15.59
N PRO A 68 -0.96 -5.95 -16.83
CA PRO A 68 -2.29 -5.86 -17.39
C PRO A 68 -3.14 -7.14 -17.30
N GLN A 69 -2.51 -8.33 -17.31
CA GLN A 69 -3.23 -9.60 -17.14
C GLN A 69 -3.81 -9.79 -15.73
N ASN A 70 -3.31 -9.02 -14.75
CA ASN A 70 -3.68 -9.12 -13.34
C ASN A 70 -4.59 -7.98 -12.87
N TYR A 71 -4.95 -7.02 -13.73
CA TYR A 71 -5.76 -5.86 -13.31
C TYR A 71 -7.08 -6.24 -12.64
N ALA A 72 -7.80 -7.23 -13.17
CA ALA A 72 -9.03 -7.72 -12.56
C ALA A 72 -8.81 -8.30 -11.15
N ALA A 73 -7.64 -8.94 -10.92
CA ALA A 73 -7.29 -9.52 -9.63
C ALA A 73 -6.91 -8.46 -8.57
N MET A 74 -6.66 -7.22 -8.99
CA MET A 74 -6.37 -6.11 -8.08
C MET A 74 -7.61 -5.59 -7.35
N VAL A 75 -8.81 -5.87 -7.87
CA VAL A 75 -10.06 -5.43 -7.25
C VAL A 75 -10.19 -6.05 -5.85
N GLY A 76 -10.39 -5.19 -4.86
CA GLY A 76 -10.46 -5.57 -3.45
C GLY A 76 -9.14 -5.44 -2.69
N LEU A 77 -7.99 -5.28 -3.37
CA LEU A 77 -6.72 -4.98 -2.72
C LEU A 77 -6.84 -3.72 -1.87
N SER A 78 -6.27 -3.79 -0.68
CA SER A 78 -6.31 -2.72 0.32
C SER A 78 -4.91 -2.43 0.83
N PHE A 79 -4.68 -1.16 1.16
CA PHE A 79 -3.41 -0.63 1.64
C PHE A 79 -3.70 0.21 2.89
N ASP A 80 -2.84 0.14 3.89
CA ASP A 80 -2.96 0.90 5.13
C ASP A 80 -1.67 1.71 5.31
N ASP A 81 -1.74 2.91 5.88
CA ASP A 81 -0.54 3.68 6.18
C ASP A 81 0.40 2.85 7.05
N THR A 82 1.64 2.66 6.61
CA THR A 82 2.66 2.10 7.48
C THR A 82 3.01 3.18 8.50
N SER A 83 2.45 3.10 9.70
CA SER A 83 2.96 3.87 10.83
C SER A 83 4.38 3.36 11.08
N THR A 84 5.41 4.08 10.65
CA THR A 84 6.75 3.92 11.21
C THR A 84 6.72 4.46 12.65
N ASN A 85 6.03 3.74 13.54
CA ASN A 85 6.34 3.80 14.96
C ASN A 85 7.57 2.93 15.18
N SER A 86 8.74 3.44 14.79
CA SER A 86 10.03 2.93 15.25
C SER A 86 10.23 3.38 16.70
N ALA A 87 9.38 2.91 17.60
CA ALA A 87 9.67 2.87 19.02
C ALA A 87 10.50 1.61 19.30
N ASN A 88 11.69 1.83 19.87
CA ASN A 88 12.51 0.87 20.61
C ASN A 88 13.40 -0.07 19.79
N HIS A 89 14.54 0.45 19.34
CA HIS A 89 15.76 -0.36 19.29
C HIS A 89 16.25 -0.58 20.75
N THR A 90 15.65 -1.54 21.44
CA THR A 90 16.29 -2.20 22.58
C THR A 90 16.88 -3.50 22.05
N ASP A 91 18.05 -3.39 21.40
CA ASP A 91 18.89 -4.55 21.10
C ASP A 91 20.25 -4.34 21.74
N GLU A 92 20.38 -4.79 22.98
CA GLU A 92 21.62 -5.40 23.45
C GLU A 92 21.25 -6.73 24.12
N LYS A 93 21.00 -7.74 23.29
CA LYS A 93 21.30 -9.12 23.69
C LYS A 93 22.77 -9.39 23.40
N LYS A 94 23.59 -9.53 24.44
CA LYS A 94 24.81 -10.37 24.37
C LYS A 94 24.71 -11.54 25.36
N PRO A 95 25.24 -12.73 25.00
CA PRO A 95 24.79 -14.01 25.52
C PRO A 95 25.40 -14.38 26.88
N LEU A 96 24.73 -15.32 27.54
CA LEU A 96 25.18 -16.02 28.76
C LEU A 96 26.55 -16.69 28.58
N PRO A 97 27.38 -16.70 29.64
CA PRO A 97 28.22 -17.84 29.93
C PRO A 97 27.64 -18.66 31.09
N THR A 98 27.42 -19.92 30.77
CA THR A 98 27.15 -21.08 31.62
C THR A 98 28.10 -21.15 32.83
N GLY A 99 27.55 -21.30 34.03
CA GLY A 99 28.33 -21.59 35.24
C GLY A 99 27.42 -22.01 36.39
N ALA A 100 27.49 -23.29 36.77
CA ALA A 100 26.91 -23.89 37.97
C ALA A 100 27.25 -23.05 39.24
N VAL A 101 26.49 -23.06 40.33
CA VAL A 101 26.30 -24.19 41.27
C VAL A 101 25.10 -23.87 42.18
N TYR A 102 24.15 -24.80 42.27
CA TYR A 102 23.22 -24.87 43.40
C TYR A 102 23.95 -25.45 44.61
N ARG A 103 23.96 -24.73 45.75
CA ARG A 103 24.05 -25.37 47.08
C ARG A 103 23.14 -24.64 48.06
N LYS A 104 22.02 -25.26 48.37
CA LYS A 104 21.37 -25.17 49.69
C LYS A 104 21.89 -26.34 50.53
N GLY A 105 22.30 -26.04 51.75
CA GLY A 105 22.76 -26.96 52.79
C GLY A 105 23.24 -26.13 53.95
#